data_AF-A0A527D7P6-F1
#
_entry.id   AF-A0A527D7P6-F1
#
_cell.length_a   1.000
_cell.length_b   1.000
_cell.length_c   1.000
_cell.angle_alpha   90.00
_cell.angle_beta   90.00
_cell.angle_gamma   90.00
#
_symmetry.space_group_name_H-M   'P 1'
#
loop_
_entity.id
_entity.type
_entity.pdbx_description
1 polymer ?
#
loop_
_entity_poly.entity_id
_entity_poly.type
_entity_poly.pdbx_seq_one_letter_code
_entity_poly.pdbx_strand_id
1 'polypeptide(L)'
;MTPFHLAFPVRDLDETRVFYGEVLGCAIGRSSATWVDFDLFGHQMSAHLRPQAAQAPSDGKVDGITVPIPHFGAVLLMDDWQRLATRLEARDDIDWLERPMVRFKG
;
A
#
# COMPACT_ATOMS: atom_id res chain seq x y z
N MET A 1 18.93 7.96 -3.87
CA MET A 1 18.08 6.76 -3.73
C MET A 1 17.98 6.10 -5.10
N THR A 2 18.09 4.77 -5.16
CA THR A 2 17.75 4.02 -6.38
C THR A 2 16.34 3.46 -6.20
N PRO A 3 15.37 3.77 -7.08
CA PRO A 3 13.99 3.34 -6.89
C PRO A 3 13.83 1.84 -7.13
N PHE A 4 12.95 1.18 -6.37
CA PHE A 4 12.53 -0.18 -6.66
C PHE A 4 11.34 -0.21 -7.62
N HIS A 5 11.12 -1.37 -8.23
CA HIS A 5 9.92 -1.70 -8.98
C HIS A 5 9.21 -2.90 -8.33
N LEU A 6 7.91 -2.80 -8.09
CA LEU A 6 7.08 -3.88 -7.55
C LEU A 6 5.85 -4.10 -8.42
N ALA A 7 5.72 -5.30 -8.98
CA ALA A 7 4.51 -5.74 -9.66
C ALA A 7 3.68 -6.66 -8.76
N PHE A 8 2.37 -6.45 -8.68
CA PHE A 8 1.47 -7.23 -7.82
C PHE A 8 0.08 -7.41 -8.43
N PRO A 9 -0.62 -8.52 -8.13
CA PRO A 9 -1.96 -8.78 -8.66
C PRO A 9 -3.02 -7.97 -7.91
N VAL A 10 -4.05 -7.52 -8.63
CA VAL A 10 -5.25 -6.89 -8.08
C VAL A 10 -6.52 -7.48 -8.69
N ARG A 11 -7.61 -7.48 -7.92
CA ARG A 11 -8.90 -8.04 -8.37
C ARG A 11 -9.69 -7.10 -9.27
N ASP A 12 -9.52 -5.80 -9.07
CA ASP A 12 -10.26 -4.73 -9.72
C ASP A 12 -9.36 -3.49 -9.84
N LEU A 13 -9.30 -2.88 -11.03
CA LEU A 13 -8.40 -1.75 -11.26
C LEU A 13 -8.97 -0.41 -10.77
N ASP A 14 -10.29 -0.27 -10.68
CA ASP A 14 -10.92 0.99 -10.27
C ASP A 14 -10.87 1.13 -8.75
N GLU A 15 -11.17 0.05 -8.01
CA GLU A 15 -10.91 0.00 -6.57
C GLU A 15 -9.43 0.27 -6.26
N THR A 16 -8.52 -0.29 -7.07
CA THR A 16 -7.08 -0.09 -6.90
C THR A 16 -6.69 1.37 -7.12
N ARG A 17 -7.26 2.04 -8.14
CA ARG A 17 -7.01 3.47 -8.39
C ARG A 17 -7.50 4.35 -7.25
N VAL A 18 -8.69 4.08 -6.72
CA VAL A 18 -9.21 4.81 -5.55
C VAL A 18 -8.29 4.62 -4.36
N PHE A 19 -7.91 3.38 -4.04
CA PHE A 19 -7.05 3.12 -2.89
C PHE A 19 -5.68 3.78 -3.04
N TYR A 20 -4.94 3.51 -4.11
CA TYR A 20 -3.58 4.04 -4.24
C TYR A 20 -3.57 5.53 -4.60
N GLY A 21 -4.46 5.99 -5.47
CA GLY A 21 -4.50 7.37 -5.95
C GLY A 21 -5.13 8.34 -4.95
N GLU A 22 -6.27 7.99 -4.36
CA GLU A 22 -7.05 8.91 -3.52
C GLU A 22 -6.80 8.68 -2.03
N VAL A 23 -6.84 7.42 -1.58
CA VAL A 23 -6.63 7.09 -0.16
C VAL A 23 -5.15 7.24 0.20
N LEU A 24 -4.25 6.58 -0.53
CA LEU A 24 -2.82 6.63 -0.25
C LEU A 24 -2.15 7.88 -0.82
N GLY A 25 -2.71 8.49 -1.87
CA GLY A 25 -2.21 9.75 -2.46
C GLY A 25 -1.06 9.56 -3.46
N CYS A 26 -0.90 8.38 -4.04
CA CYS A 26 0.10 8.10 -5.05
C CYS A 26 -0.23 8.79 -6.37
N ALA A 27 0.79 9.32 -7.05
CA ALA A 27 0.61 9.78 -8.43
C ALA A 27 0.36 8.57 -9.34
N ILE A 28 -0.67 8.65 -10.18
CA ILE A 28 -0.98 7.61 -11.17
C ILE A 28 -0.12 7.85 -12.41
N GLY A 29 0.57 6.79 -12.84
CA GLY A 29 1.42 6.79 -14.01
C GLY A 29 0.72 6.21 -15.23
N ARG A 30 1.45 5.35 -15.95
CA ARG A 30 0.96 4.69 -17.15
C ARG A 30 -0.09 3.64 -16.80
N SER A 31 -0.96 3.32 -17.75
CA SER A 31 -1.95 2.25 -17.56
C SER A 31 -2.36 1.61 -18.88
N SER A 32 -3.01 0.46 -18.77
CA SER A 32 -3.76 -0.20 -19.84
C SER A 32 -5.09 -0.75 -19.33
N ALA A 33 -5.79 -1.51 -20.17
CA ALA A 33 -6.99 -2.26 -19.77
C ALA A 33 -6.72 -3.33 -18.69
N THR A 34 -5.46 -3.74 -18.49
CA THR A 34 -5.10 -4.85 -17.60
C THR A 34 -4.06 -4.50 -16.53
N TRP A 35 -3.59 -3.26 -16.46
CA TRP A 35 -2.66 -2.82 -15.41
C TRP A 35 -2.61 -1.29 -15.24
N VAL A 36 -2.10 -0.82 -14.10
CA VAL A 36 -1.86 0.60 -13.79
C VAL A 36 -0.61 0.76 -12.93
N ASP A 37 0.23 1.75 -13.27
CA ASP A 37 1.42 2.13 -12.52
C ASP A 37 1.09 3.24 -11.49
N PHE A 38 1.76 3.21 -10.34
CA PHE A 38 1.72 4.24 -9.30
C PHE A 38 3.14 4.65 -8.87
N ASP A 39 3.29 5.91 -8.49
CA ASP A 39 4.44 6.39 -7.73
C ASP A 39 4.15 6.26 -6.22
N LEU A 40 4.83 5.31 -5.56
CA LEU A 40 4.84 5.16 -4.12
C LEU A 40 6.11 5.80 -3.54
N PHE A 41 6.06 7.10 -3.25
CA PHE A 41 7.14 7.85 -2.62
C PHE A 41 8.48 7.75 -3.36
N GLY A 42 8.44 7.84 -4.69
CA GLY A 42 9.58 7.73 -5.61
C GLY A 42 9.87 6.30 -6.07
N HIS A 43 9.06 5.32 -5.67
CA HIS A 43 9.17 3.93 -6.12
C HIS A 43 8.05 3.57 -7.10
N GLN A 44 8.35 2.68 -8.06
CA GLN A 44 7.36 2.29 -9.06
C GLN A 44 6.59 1.06 -8.62
N MET A 45 5.28 1.19 -8.55
CA MET A 45 4.35 0.08 -8.32
C MET A 45 3.54 -0.20 -9.59
N SER A 46 3.36 -1.46 -9.96
CA SER A 46 2.56 -1.87 -11.11
C SER A 46 1.50 -2.89 -10.70
N ALA A 47 0.25 -2.45 -10.66
CA ALA A 47 -0.89 -3.29 -10.30
C ALA A 47 -1.45 -3.99 -11.55
N HIS A 48 -1.47 -5.32 -11.56
CA HIS A 48 -1.95 -6.12 -12.69
C HIS A 48 -3.28 -6.80 -12.39
N LEU A 49 -4.27 -6.62 -13.26
CA LEU A 49 -5.59 -7.21 -13.10
C LEU A 49 -5.52 -8.74 -13.19
N ARG A 50 -5.84 -9.41 -12.07
CA ARG A 50 -5.91 -10.86 -11.89
C ARG A 50 -7.13 -11.19 -11.00
N PRO A 51 -8.36 -11.19 -11.54
CA PRO A 51 -9.59 -11.37 -10.76
C PRO A 51 -9.65 -12.71 -9.99
N GLN A 52 -8.91 -13.70 -10.46
CA GLN A 52 -8.86 -15.06 -9.89
C GLN A 52 -7.60 -15.32 -9.06
N ALA A 53 -6.74 -14.31 -8.84
CA ALA A 53 -5.61 -14.49 -7.94
C ALA A 53 -6.16 -14.75 -6.53
N ALA A 54 -5.78 -15.89 -5.95
CA ALA A 54 -6.13 -16.19 -4.57
C ALA A 54 -5.58 -15.11 -3.65
N GLN A 55 -6.37 -14.69 -2.65
CA GLN A 55 -5.83 -13.91 -1.55
C GLN A 55 -4.71 -14.73 -0.90
N ALA A 56 -3.55 -14.10 -0.71
CA ALA A 56 -2.46 -14.77 -0.02
C ALA A 56 -2.93 -15.09 1.42
N PRO A 57 -2.66 -16.30 1.93
CA PRO A 57 -3.01 -16.65 3.29
C PRO A 57 -2.37 -15.67 4.28
N SER A 58 -3.15 -15.20 5.24
CA SER A 58 -2.63 -14.36 6.34
C SER A 58 -2.06 -15.27 7.42
N ASP A 59 -0.84 -15.76 7.20
CA ASP A 59 -0.18 -16.75 8.07
C ASP A 59 1.14 -16.27 8.69
N GLY A 60 1.57 -15.04 8.38
CA GLY A 60 2.73 -14.43 9.01
C GLY A 60 2.49 -14.12 10.48
N LYS A 61 3.43 -14.51 11.36
CA LYS A 61 3.45 -14.07 12.76
C LYS A 61 4.74 -13.31 13.03
N VAL A 62 4.64 -12.05 13.42
CA VAL A 62 5.77 -11.21 13.85
C VAL A 62 5.44 -10.64 15.22
N ASP A 63 6.28 -10.89 16.22
CA ASP A 63 6.08 -10.46 17.61
C ASP A 63 4.69 -10.81 18.20
N GLY A 64 4.12 -11.95 17.77
CA GLY A 64 2.79 -12.40 18.21
C GLY A 64 1.61 -11.77 17.47
N ILE A 65 1.86 -10.84 16.54
CA ILE A 65 0.84 -10.21 15.70
C ILE A 65 0.76 -10.94 14.36
N THR A 66 -0.47 -11.22 13.92
CA THR A 66 -0.72 -11.80 12.59
C THR A 66 -0.58 -10.71 11.54
N VAL A 67 0.44 -10.83 10.70
CA VAL A 67 0.72 -9.92 9.59
C VAL A 67 0.49 -10.65 8.28
N PRO A 68 -0.35 -10.11 7.36
CA PRO A 68 -0.53 -10.72 6.05
C PRO A 68 0.79 -10.80 5.29
N ILE A 69 1.09 -11.96 4.70
CA ILE A 69 2.23 -12.15 3.80
C ILE A 69 1.69 -12.56 2.42
N PRO A 70 2.22 -11.99 1.32
CA PRO A 70 3.22 -10.92 1.29
C PRO A 70 2.61 -9.56 1.64
N HIS A 71 3.41 -8.68 2.25
CA HIS A 71 3.14 -7.25 2.36
C HIS A 71 4.35 -6.45 1.89
N PHE A 72 4.14 -5.18 1.60
CA PHE A 72 5.19 -4.26 1.19
C PHE A 72 4.85 -2.85 1.70
N GLY A 73 5.83 -1.96 1.67
CA GLY A 73 5.67 -0.56 2.07
C GLY A 73 6.87 0.27 1.65
N ALA A 74 6.83 1.56 1.99
CA ALA A 74 7.93 2.48 1.82
C ALA A 74 8.50 2.89 3.18
N VAL A 75 9.82 3.09 3.25
CA VAL A 75 10.47 3.70 4.41
C VAL A 75 10.47 5.20 4.21
N LEU A 76 9.79 5.93 5.10
CA LEU A 76 9.63 7.38 5.02
C LEU A 76 10.44 8.08 6.11
N LEU A 77 10.73 9.36 5.87
CA LEU A 77 11.16 10.26 6.95
C LEU A 77 10.03 10.40 7.97
N MET A 78 10.38 10.63 9.24
CA MET A 78 9.40 10.69 10.33
C MET A 78 8.29 11.72 10.06
N ASP A 79 8.63 12.90 9.55
CA ASP A 79 7.65 13.95 9.24
C ASP A 79 6.71 13.54 8.10
N ASP A 80 7.21 12.84 7.07
CA ASP A 80 6.38 12.31 5.98
C ASP A 80 5.43 11.22 6.47
N TRP A 81 5.93 10.33 7.32
CA TRP A 81 5.13 9.28 7.96
C TRP A 81 4.02 9.88 8.84
N GLN A 82 4.33 10.89 9.67
CA GLN A 82 3.35 11.53 10.54
C GLN A 82 2.25 12.22 9.72
N ARG A 83 2.61 12.97 8.67
CA ARG A 83 1.61 13.60 7.79
C ARG A 83 0.71 12.56 7.11
N LEU A 84 1.30 11.46 6.64
CA LEU A 84 0.54 10.36 6.03
C LEU A 84 -0.42 9.74 7.05
N ALA A 85 0.09 9.39 8.23
CA ALA A 85 -0.70 8.80 9.31
C ALA A 85 -1.89 9.68 9.70
N THR A 86 -1.67 10.97 9.99
CA THR A 86 -2.74 11.91 10.34
C THR A 86 -3.81 12.01 9.25
N ARG A 87 -3.40 12.05 7.97
CA ARG A 87 -4.36 12.10 6.86
C ARG A 87 -5.21 10.84 6.74
N LEU A 88 -4.60 9.67 6.94
CA LEU A 88 -5.33 8.40 6.89
C LEU A 88 -6.23 8.21 8.13
N GLU A 89 -5.76 8.61 9.32
CA GLU A 89 -6.54 8.51 10.56
C GLU A 89 -7.75 9.45 10.60
N ALA A 90 -7.73 10.54 9.83
CA ALA A 90 -8.87 11.44 9.68
C ALA A 90 -10.03 10.83 8.87
N ARG A 91 -9.82 9.67 8.23
CA ARG A 91 -10.85 8.93 7.50
C ARG A 91 -11.55 7.92 8.40
N ASP A 92 -12.86 7.83 8.28
CA ASP A 92 -13.72 6.87 9.00
C ASP A 92 -14.00 5.58 8.21
N ASP A 93 -13.62 5.54 6.92
CA ASP A 93 -13.90 4.45 5.99
C ASP A 93 -12.78 3.42 5.83
N ILE A 94 -11.68 3.57 6.58
CA ILE A 94 -10.56 2.62 6.57
C ILE A 94 -10.78 1.50 7.60
N ASP A 95 -10.83 0.27 7.10
CA ASP A 95 -10.76 -0.94 7.94
C ASP A 95 -9.30 -1.25 8.29
N TRP A 96 -8.87 -0.86 9.49
CA TRP A 96 -7.49 -0.98 9.94
C TRP A 96 -7.20 -2.38 10.48
N LEU A 97 -6.26 -3.09 9.85
CA LEU A 97 -5.62 -4.27 10.46
C LEU A 97 -4.75 -3.88 11.66
N GLU A 98 -3.90 -2.87 11.46
CA GLU A 98 -3.10 -2.20 12.49
C GLU A 98 -3.13 -0.70 12.25
N ARG A 99 -3.40 0.09 13.30
CA ARG A 99 -3.40 1.56 13.23
C ARG A 99 -1.96 2.11 13.20
N PRO A 100 -1.73 3.30 12.61
CA PRO A 100 -0.41 3.93 12.64
C PRO A 100 0.10 4.06 14.07
N MET A 101 1.32 3.58 14.32
CA MET A 101 1.95 3.69 15.63
C MET A 101 3.46 3.87 15.53
N VAL A 102 4.05 4.60 16.48
CA VAL A 102 5.50 4.64 16.66
C VAL A 102 5.88 3.54 17.65
N ARG A 103 6.47 2.44 17.15
CA ARG A 103 6.87 1.29 18.00
C ARG A 103 8.10 1.57 18.88
N PHE A 104 9.08 2.31 18.35
CA PHE A 104 10.29 2.68 19.10
C PHE A 104 10.42 4.19 19.14
N LYS A 105 10.18 4.77 20.33
CA LYS A 105 10.46 6.19 20.59
C LYS A 105 11.92 6.27 21.06
N GLY A 106 12.75 6.93 20.25
CA GLY A 106 14.11 7.34 20.65
C GLY A 106 14.07 8.51 21.60
#